data_AF-A0A1X7G2T6-F1
#
_entry.id   AF-A0A1X7G2T6-F1
#
_cell.length_a   1.000
_cell.length_b   1.000
_cell.length_c   1.000
_cell.angle_alpha   90.00
_cell.angle_beta   90.00
_cell.angle_gamma   90.00
#
_symmetry.space_group_name_H-M   'P 1'
#
loop_
_entity.id
_entity.type
_entity.pdbx_description
1 polymer ?
#
loop_
_entity_poly.entity_id
_entity_poly.type
_entity_poly.pdbx_seq_one_letter_code
_entity_poly.pdbx_strand_id
1 'polypeptide(L)'
;MNMNALLIAGGGGLVAQLAMVVAGHYNAFIKDNVFAVGGMAISLVAGLAYARLAAEGWPSSLAGGLVAGGGCASLGIALSLALKDVPPAVLAFGTIGSAVAGLAGAAIGKVLS
;
A
#
# COMPACT_ATOMS: atom_id res chain seq x y z
N MET A 1 8.50 14.68 -7.38
CA MET A 1 8.16 13.59 -6.45
C MET A 1 8.75 13.96 -5.11
N ASN A 2 7.89 14.31 -4.17
CA ASN A 2 8.27 14.86 -2.88
C ASN A 2 8.67 13.72 -1.93
N MET A 3 9.95 13.61 -1.61
CA MET A 3 10.47 12.51 -0.80
C MET A 3 9.88 12.49 0.62
N ASN A 4 9.65 13.65 1.24
CA ASN A 4 9.09 13.71 2.58
C ASN A 4 7.65 13.20 2.60
N ALA A 5 6.84 13.60 1.62
CA ALA A 5 5.48 13.07 1.48
C ALA A 5 5.46 11.56 1.24
N LEU A 6 6.42 11.04 0.44
CA LEU A 6 6.56 9.62 0.17
C LEU A 6 6.94 8.83 1.43
N LEU A 7 7.88 9.35 2.23
CA LEU A 7 8.30 8.71 3.48
C LEU A 7 7.17 8.69 4.52
N ILE A 8 6.41 9.78 4.64
CA ILE A 8 5.29 9.84 5.58
C ILE A 8 4.16 8.89 5.14
N ALA A 9 3.70 9.02 3.90
CA ALA A 9 2.57 8.24 3.40
C ALA A 9 2.92 6.75 3.22
N GLY A 10 4.07 6.46 2.60
CA GLY A 10 4.57 5.11 2.40
C GLY A 10 5.00 4.45 3.72
N GLY A 11 5.63 5.20 4.63
CA GLY A 11 5.99 4.71 5.96
C GLY A 11 4.78 4.38 6.82
N GLY A 12 3.78 5.27 6.84
CA GLY A 12 2.50 4.99 7.51
C GLY A 12 1.77 3.78 6.92
N GLY A 13 1.72 3.69 5.59
CA GLY A 13 1.19 2.52 4.89
C GLY A 13 1.95 1.23 5.23
N LEU A 14 3.28 1.29 5.33
CA LEU A 14 4.10 0.12 5.66
C LEU A 14 3.84 -0.36 7.08
N VAL A 15 3.77 0.54 8.06
CA VAL A 15 3.46 0.19 9.44
C VAL A 15 2.09 -0.49 9.53
N ALA A 16 1.09 0.05 8.84
CA ALA A 16 -0.24 -0.56 8.78
C ALA A 16 -0.23 -1.94 8.09
N GLN A 17 0.56 -2.10 7.01
CA GLN A 17 0.74 -3.38 6.33
C GLN A 17 1.34 -4.43 7.26
N LEU A 18 2.43 -4.07 7.95
CA LEU A 18 3.09 -4.97 8.89
C LEU A 18 2.16 -5.34 10.05
N ALA A 19 1.41 -4.37 10.58
CA ALA A 19 0.42 -4.63 11.63
C ALA A 19 -0.66 -5.63 11.16
N MET A 20 -1.18 -5.46 9.94
CA MET A 20 -2.14 -6.40 9.34
C MET A 20 -1.53 -7.79 9.16
N VAL A 21 -0.31 -7.89 8.64
CA VAL A 21 0.41 -9.15 8.41
C VAL A 21 0.63 -9.90 9.72
N VAL A 22 1.13 -9.22 10.74
CA VAL A 22 1.34 -9.80 12.08
C VAL A 22 0.01 -10.24 12.68
N ALA A 23 -1.05 -9.43 12.57
CA ALA A 23 -2.36 -9.81 13.07
C ALA A 23 -2.93 -11.05 12.35
N GLY A 24 -2.76 -11.15 11.03
CA GLY A 24 -3.20 -12.32 10.26
C GLY A 24 -2.39 -13.57 10.51
N HIS A 25 -1.12 -13.44 10.91
CA HIS A 25 -0.31 -14.59 11.32
C HIS A 25 -0.93 -15.33 12.51
N TYR A 26 -1.53 -14.60 13.46
CA TYR A 26 -2.18 -15.18 14.64
C TYR A 26 -3.69 -15.40 14.48
N ASN A 27 -4.29 -14.92 13.38
CA ASN A 27 -5.73 -14.98 13.17
C ASN A 27 -6.08 -15.36 11.72
N ALA A 28 -6.56 -16.58 11.54
CA ALA A 28 -6.96 -17.13 10.24
C ALA A 28 -8.02 -16.27 9.52
N PHE A 29 -8.96 -15.65 10.26
CA PHE A 29 -9.97 -14.79 9.64
C PHE A 29 -9.34 -13.59 8.93
N ILE A 30 -8.34 -12.96 9.55
CA ILE A 30 -7.63 -11.81 8.98
C ILE A 30 -6.81 -12.26 7.77
N LYS A 31 -6.10 -13.38 7.90
CA LYS A 31 -5.32 -13.96 6.81
C LYS A 31 -6.16 -14.24 5.56
N ASP A 32 -7.29 -14.91 5.73
CA ASP A 32 -8.07 -15.44 4.61
C ASP A 32 -9.01 -14.39 3.99
N ASN A 33 -9.44 -13.37 4.75
CA ASN A 33 -10.44 -12.40 4.30
C ASN A 33 -9.92 -10.96 4.21
N VAL A 34 -8.89 -10.60 4.97
CA VAL A 34 -8.45 -9.20 5.12
C VAL A 34 -7.16 -8.92 4.36
N PHE A 35 -6.27 -9.88 4.12
CA PHE A 35 -4.98 -9.62 3.46
C PHE A 35 -5.11 -8.95 2.09
N ALA A 36 -5.99 -9.45 1.23
CA ALA A 36 -6.16 -8.90 -0.10
C ALA A 36 -6.84 -7.52 -0.06
N VAL A 37 -8.05 -7.45 0.52
CA VAL A 37 -8.85 -6.22 0.53
C VAL A 37 -8.24 -5.15 1.44
N GLY A 38 -7.81 -5.54 2.63
CA GLY A 38 -7.14 -4.66 3.59
C GLY A 38 -5.81 -4.15 3.08
N GLY A 39 -4.98 -5.02 2.50
CA GLY A 39 -3.71 -4.61 1.89
C GLY A 39 -3.90 -3.54 0.82
N MET A 40 -4.82 -3.78 -0.13
CA MET A 40 -5.14 -2.79 -1.18
C MET A 40 -5.76 -1.52 -0.62
N ALA A 41 -6.63 -1.60 0.39
CA ALA A 41 -7.22 -0.42 1.03
C ALA A 41 -6.16 0.46 1.70
N ILE A 42 -5.19 -0.14 2.41
CA ILE A 42 -4.10 0.63 3.01
C ILE A 42 -3.23 1.27 1.92
N SER A 43 -2.94 0.56 0.84
CA SER A 43 -2.19 1.12 -0.29
C SER A 43 -2.94 2.28 -0.96
N LEU A 44 -4.27 2.21 -1.08
CA LEU A 44 -5.10 3.31 -1.55
C LEU A 44 -4.99 4.52 -0.61
N VAL A 45 -5.11 4.32 0.70
CA VAL A 45 -4.98 5.39 1.68
C VAL A 45 -3.57 6.01 1.63
N ALA A 46 -2.52 5.21 1.49
CA ALA A 46 -1.15 5.69 1.32
C ALA A 46 -1.01 6.55 0.06
N GLY A 47 -1.59 6.12 -1.07
CA GLY A 47 -1.62 6.92 -2.29
C GLY A 47 -2.36 8.25 -2.15
N LEU A 48 -3.53 8.22 -1.51
CA LEU A 48 -4.32 9.42 -1.22
C LEU A 48 -3.55 10.39 -0.32
N ALA A 49 -2.94 9.89 0.75
CA ALA A 49 -2.13 10.67 1.67
C ALA A 49 -0.94 11.31 0.94
N TYR A 50 -0.24 10.56 0.07
CA TYR A 50 0.86 11.10 -0.73
C TYR A 50 0.39 12.28 -1.59
N ALA A 51 -0.69 12.12 -2.36
CA ALA A 51 -1.16 13.17 -3.26
C ALA A 51 -1.55 14.46 -2.52
N ARG A 52 -2.16 14.31 -1.33
CA ARG A 52 -2.54 15.45 -0.46
C ARG A 52 -1.33 16.16 0.14
N LEU A 53 -0.34 15.40 0.59
CA LEU A 53 0.85 15.95 1.24
C LEU A 53 1.85 16.56 0.24
N ALA A 54 2.01 15.92 -0.91
CA ALA A 54 2.94 16.38 -1.93
C ALA A 54 2.44 17.66 -2.61
N ALA A 55 1.12 17.81 -2.77
CA ALA A 55 0.47 18.93 -3.48
C ALA A 55 1.06 19.19 -4.89
N GLU A 56 1.62 18.16 -5.52
CA GLU A 56 2.27 18.25 -6.83
C GLU A 56 1.26 18.17 -7.98
N GLY A 57 1.74 18.32 -9.23
CA GLY A 57 0.94 18.09 -10.43
C GLY A 57 0.47 16.64 -10.58
N TRP A 58 -0.47 16.41 -11.51
CA TRP A 58 -1.06 15.09 -11.77
C TRP A 58 -0.02 13.97 -11.99
N PRO A 59 0.97 14.10 -12.90
CA PRO A 59 1.91 13.02 -13.16
C PRO A 59 2.72 12.61 -11.92
N SER A 60 3.18 13.58 -11.13
CA SER A 60 3.98 13.32 -9.93
C SER A 60 3.15 12.75 -8.78
N SER A 61 1.87 13.16 -8.68
CA SER A 61 0.91 12.61 -7.72
C SER A 61 0.64 11.12 -7.99
N LEU A 62 0.35 10.77 -9.25
CA LEU A 62 0.10 9.38 -9.65
C LEU A 62 1.34 8.49 -9.47
N ALA A 63 2.52 8.98 -9.89
CA ALA A 63 3.76 8.24 -9.73
C ALA A 63 4.09 7.98 -8.26
N GLY A 64 3.97 9.00 -7.40
CA GLY A 64 4.24 8.83 -5.98
C GLY A 64 3.19 7.97 -5.28
N GLY A 65 1.91 8.01 -5.69
CA GLY A 65 0.88 7.10 -5.18
C GLY A 65 1.13 5.64 -5.54
N LEU A 66 1.55 5.38 -6.79
CA LEU A 66 1.95 4.05 -7.25
C LEU A 66 3.11 3.52 -6.41
N VAL A 67 4.16 4.33 -6.21
CA VAL A 67 5.34 3.94 -5.43
C VAL A 67 5.00 3.77 -3.95
N ALA A 68 4.21 4.66 -3.35
CA ALA A 68 3.79 4.57 -1.96
C ALA A 68 3.00 3.28 -1.73
N GLY A 69 1.94 3.04 -2.52
CA GLY A 69 1.05 1.89 -2.37
C GLY A 69 1.71 0.56 -2.71
N GLY A 70 2.50 0.49 -3.79
CA GLY A 70 3.22 -0.71 -4.19
C GLY A 70 4.43 -1.00 -3.30
N GLY A 71 5.16 0.04 -2.89
CA GLY A 71 6.33 -0.06 -2.03
C GLY A 71 5.99 -0.59 -0.65
N CYS A 72 4.96 -0.03 0.00
CA CYS A 72 4.55 -0.52 1.32
C CYS A 72 3.98 -1.95 1.28
N ALA A 73 3.18 -2.27 0.25
CA ALA A 73 2.59 -3.59 0.08
C ALA A 73 3.63 -4.67 -0.21
N SER A 74 4.62 -4.40 -1.07
CA SER A 74 5.64 -5.38 -1.42
C SER A 74 6.42 -5.88 -0.20
N LEU A 75 6.78 -4.97 0.72
CA LEU A 75 7.44 -5.33 1.98
C LEU A 75 6.53 -6.11 2.93
N GLY A 76 5.26 -5.70 3.07
CA GLY A 76 4.29 -6.44 3.87
C GLY A 76 4.06 -7.87 3.34
N ILE A 77 3.86 -8.02 2.03
CA ILE A 77 3.64 -9.32 1.41
C ILE A 77 4.91 -10.18 1.45
N ALA A 78 6.10 -9.58 1.30
CA ALA A 78 7.36 -10.29 1.46
C ALA A 78 7.52 -10.86 2.87
N LEU A 79 7.10 -10.12 3.90
CA LEU A 79 7.06 -10.64 5.27
C LEU A 79 6.05 -11.80 5.39
N SER A 80 4.82 -11.66 4.87
CA SER A 80 3.86 -12.77 4.86
C SER A 80 4.40 -14.01 4.15
N LEU A 81 5.16 -13.84 3.06
CA LEU A 81 5.80 -14.94 2.36
C LEU A 81 6.89 -15.60 3.21
N ALA A 82 7.72 -14.82 3.90
CA ALA A 82 8.74 -15.32 4.82
C ALA A 82 8.12 -16.09 6.00
N LEU A 83 6.97 -15.63 6.49
CA LEU A 83 6.16 -16.29 7.52
C LEU A 83 5.36 -17.50 6.99
N LYS A 84 5.42 -17.79 5.68
CA LYS A 84 4.67 -18.85 4.99
C LYS A 84 3.15 -18.69 5.09
N ASP A 85 2.69 -17.44 5.22
CA ASP A 85 1.26 -17.14 5.28
C ASP A 85 0.60 -17.11 3.90
N VAL A 86 1.34 -16.77 2.86
CA VAL A 86 0.80 -16.66 1.50
C VAL A 86 1.72 -17.35 0.48
N PRO A 87 1.16 -17.85 -0.64
CA PRO A 87 1.99 -18.41 -1.70
C PRO A 87 2.80 -17.34 -2.42
N PRO A 88 3.97 -17.67 -3.01
CA PRO A 88 4.86 -16.71 -3.69
C PRO A 88 4.18 -15.87 -4.77
N ALA A 89 3.17 -16.42 -5.46
CA ALA A 89 2.41 -15.71 -6.47
C ALA A 89 1.74 -14.42 -5.95
N VAL A 90 1.33 -14.41 -4.67
CA VAL A 90 0.68 -13.23 -4.05
C VAL A 90 1.64 -12.06 -3.95
N LEU A 91 2.96 -12.28 -3.89
CA LEU A 91 3.93 -11.19 -3.90
C LEU A 91 3.84 -10.37 -5.18
N ALA A 92 3.79 -11.03 -6.34
CA ALA A 92 3.69 -10.35 -7.63
C ALA A 92 2.30 -9.70 -7.80
N PHE A 93 1.23 -10.50 -7.71
CA PHE A 93 -0.13 -10.01 -7.97
C PHE A 93 -0.59 -8.99 -6.91
N GLY A 94 -0.29 -9.23 -5.64
CA GLY A 94 -0.63 -8.33 -4.54
C GLY A 94 0.13 -7.01 -4.62
N THR A 95 1.41 -7.03 -5.01
CA THR A 95 2.18 -5.78 -5.22
C THR A 95 1.61 -4.98 -6.38
N ILE A 96 1.31 -5.62 -7.52
CA ILE A 96 0.72 -4.93 -8.68
C ILE A 96 -0.65 -4.36 -8.31
N GLY A 97 -1.53 -5.15 -7.69
CA GLY A 97 -2.85 -4.69 -7.26
C GLY A 97 -2.76 -3.52 -6.28
N SER A 98 -1.83 -3.58 -5.34
CA SER A 98 -1.58 -2.50 -4.36
C SER A 98 -0.97 -1.25 -4.98
N ALA A 99 -0.12 -1.39 -5.98
CA ALA A 99 0.42 -0.28 -6.75
C ALA A 99 -0.69 0.44 -7.53
N VAL A 100 -1.60 -0.32 -8.15
CA VAL A 100 -2.80 0.22 -8.82
C VAL A 100 -3.74 0.88 -7.80
N ALA A 101 -3.95 0.27 -6.64
CA ALA A 101 -4.75 0.85 -5.56
C ALA A 101 -4.16 2.17 -5.05
N GLY A 102 -2.83 2.24 -4.88
CA GLY A 102 -2.12 3.46 -4.52
C GLY A 102 -2.20 4.54 -5.61
N LEU A 103 -2.11 4.17 -6.88
CA LEU A 103 -2.35 5.08 -7.99
C LEU A 103 -3.78 5.64 -7.96
N ALA A 104 -4.79 4.79 -7.76
CA ALA A 104 -6.19 5.19 -7.63
C ALA A 104 -6.39 6.12 -6.42
N GLY A 105 -5.78 5.79 -5.28
CA GLY A 105 -5.75 6.64 -4.09
C GLY A 105 -5.18 8.02 -4.37
N ALA A 106 -4.06 8.10 -5.09
CA ALA A 106 -3.47 9.37 -5.47
C ALA A 106 -4.34 10.17 -6.44
N ALA A 107 -5.01 9.51 -7.40
CA ALA A 107 -5.97 10.17 -8.28
C ALA A 107 -7.13 10.79 -7.48
N ILE A 108 -7.70 10.04 -6.52
CA ILE A 108 -8.74 10.52 -5.61
C ILE A 108 -8.23 11.69 -4.77
N GLY A 109 -7.04 11.55 -4.19
CA GLY A 109 -6.40 12.60 -3.39
C GLY A 109 -6.24 13.90 -4.18
N LYS A 110 -5.88 13.79 -5.47
CA LYS A 110 -5.69 14.93 -6.37
C LYS A 110 -6.98 15.60 -6.81
N VAL A 111 -8.04 14.84 -7.06
CA VAL A 111 -9.37 15.39 -7.40
C VAL A 111 -9.94 16.20 -6.24
N LEU A 112 -9.61 15.82 -5.01
CA LEU A 112 -10.10 16.43 -3.79
C LEU A 112 -9.20 17.54 -3.22
N SER A 113 -8.11 17.91 -3.90
CA SER A 113 -7.13 18.93 -3.47
C SER A 113 -7.11 20.11 -4.44
#